data_AF-A0A5A8A1Y5-F1
#
_entry.id   AF-A0A5A8A1Y5-F1
#
_cell.length_a   1.000
_cell.length_b   1.000
_cell.length_c   1.000
_cell.angle_alpha   90.00
_cell.angle_beta   90.00
_cell.angle_gamma   90.00
#
_symmetry.space_group_name_H-M   'P 1'
#
loop_
_entity.id
_entity.type
_entity.pdbx_description
1 polymer ?
#
loop_
_entity_poly.entity_id
_entity_poly.type
_entity_poly.pdbx_seq_one_letter_code
_entity_poly.pdbx_strand_id
1 'polypeptide(L)'
;MKLRMLRPFKRRPSIVKVRLPGFDPVYYLNAYPDVHVAGLNPLDHYLRHGWKEGRDPSAGFSTSGYLAANPDVAASGHNPLVHFVNTGLAEGRSGFFKDPRSPAPKPR
;
A
#
# COMPACT_ATOMS: atom_id res chain seq x y z
N MET A 1 37.69 -28.74 -30.95
CA MET A 1 36.22 -28.54 -30.84
C MET A 1 35.93 -27.87 -29.50
N LYS A 2 35.31 -26.67 -29.48
CA LYS A 2 35.13 -25.83 -28.28
C LYS A 2 33.85 -26.21 -27.53
N LEU A 3 33.98 -26.66 -26.29
CA LEU A 3 32.89 -27.03 -25.39
C LEU A 3 32.11 -25.78 -24.95
N ARG A 4 30.82 -25.69 -25.27
CA ARG A 4 29.92 -24.64 -24.76
C ARG A 4 29.48 -25.00 -23.33
N MET A 5 29.97 -24.26 -22.33
CA MET A 5 29.38 -24.27 -21.00
C MET A 5 27.99 -23.63 -21.05
N LEU A 6 26.97 -24.37 -20.62
CA LEU A 6 25.64 -23.84 -20.34
C LEU A 6 25.74 -22.91 -19.13
N ARG A 7 25.33 -21.65 -19.28
CA ARG A 7 25.25 -20.69 -18.16
C ARG A 7 24.17 -21.19 -17.18
N PRO A 8 24.42 -21.19 -15.86
CA PRO A 8 23.39 -21.59 -14.92
C PRO A 8 22.21 -20.61 -14.99
N PHE A 9 21.00 -21.16 -15.06
CA PHE A 9 19.76 -20.40 -14.93
C PHE A 9 19.78 -19.72 -13.54
N LYS A 10 20.03 -18.40 -13.49
CA LYS A 10 19.74 -17.63 -12.28
C LYS A 10 18.23 -17.74 -12.06
N ARG A 11 17.82 -18.46 -11.01
CA ARG A 11 16.42 -18.44 -10.56
C ARG A 11 16.06 -16.97 -10.33
N ARG A 12 15.17 -16.44 -11.17
CA ARG A 12 14.48 -15.17 -10.85
C ARG A 12 13.69 -15.47 -9.58
N PRO A 13 13.85 -14.71 -8.48
CA PRO A 13 13.02 -14.93 -7.32
C PRO A 13 11.57 -14.82 -7.78
N SER A 14 10.81 -15.89 -7.56
CA SER A 14 9.37 -15.87 -7.71
C SER A 14 8.88 -14.77 -6.79
N ILE A 15 8.54 -13.59 -7.35
CA ILE A 15 7.89 -12.54 -6.59
C ILE A 15 6.59 -13.19 -6.11
N VAL A 16 6.56 -13.56 -4.83
CA VAL A 16 5.32 -13.82 -4.13
C VAL A 16 4.54 -12.53 -4.31
N LYS A 17 3.48 -12.56 -5.13
CA LYS A 17 2.51 -11.47 -5.20
C LYS A 17 1.78 -11.45 -3.86
N VAL A 18 2.41 -10.84 -2.85
CA VAL A 18 1.71 -10.50 -1.61
C VAL A 18 0.62 -9.54 -2.01
N ARG A 19 -0.63 -9.94 -1.78
CA ARG A 19 -1.81 -9.12 -2.05
C ARG A 19 -2.38 -8.71 -0.70
N LEU A 20 -2.33 -7.42 -0.40
CA LEU A 20 -2.98 -6.86 0.79
C LEU A 20 -4.43 -6.50 0.42
N PRO A 21 -5.46 -7.09 1.06
CA PRO A 21 -6.84 -6.66 0.88
C PRO A 21 -6.98 -5.15 1.13
N GLY A 22 -7.76 -4.46 0.29
CA GLY A 22 -7.93 -3.01 0.38
C GLY A 22 -6.79 -2.17 -0.22
N PHE A 23 -5.73 -2.80 -0.75
CA PHE A 23 -4.72 -2.13 -1.58
C PHE A 23 -5.01 -2.33 -3.07
N ASP A 24 -5.01 -1.24 -3.84
CA ASP A 24 -5.17 -1.25 -5.29
C ASP A 24 -3.91 -0.65 -5.95
N PRO A 25 -3.05 -1.47 -6.59
CA PRO A 25 -1.82 -0.98 -7.20
C PRO A 25 -2.06 -0.05 -8.40
N VAL A 26 -3.16 -0.23 -9.14
CA VAL A 26 -3.49 0.61 -10.29
C VAL A 26 -3.95 1.98 -9.81
N TYR A 27 -4.85 2.01 -8.82
CA TYR A 27 -5.23 3.25 -8.14
C TYR A 27 -3.99 3.98 -7.60
N TYR A 28 -3.13 3.26 -6.88
CA TYR A 28 -2.00 3.85 -6.19
C TYR A 28 -1.01 4.50 -7.16
N LEU A 29 -0.64 3.81 -8.24
CA LEU A 29 0.28 4.36 -9.25
C LEU A 29 -0.32 5.53 -10.04
N ASN A 30 -1.65 5.53 -10.24
CA ASN A 30 -2.34 6.65 -10.87
C ASN A 30 -2.45 7.87 -9.95
N ALA A 31 -2.71 7.65 -8.65
CA ALA A 31 -2.82 8.70 -7.65
C ALA A 31 -1.47 9.30 -7.27
N TYR A 32 -0.38 8.53 -7.41
CA TYR A 32 0.96 8.88 -6.97
C TYR A 32 2.00 8.74 -8.10
N PRO A 33 2.06 9.71 -9.03
CA PRO A 33 2.94 9.66 -10.18
C PRO A 33 4.44 9.58 -9.83
N ASP A 34 4.85 10.10 -8.69
CA ASP A 34 6.24 10.02 -8.20
C ASP A 34 6.68 8.56 -7.99
N VAL A 35 5.80 7.72 -7.41
CA VAL A 35 6.04 6.29 -7.21
C VAL A 35 6.10 5.56 -8.56
N HIS A 36 5.21 5.94 -9.48
CA HIS A 36 5.12 5.36 -10.82
C HIS A 36 6.35 5.71 -11.67
N VAL A 37 6.73 6.98 -11.74
CA VAL A 37 7.89 7.46 -12.51
C VAL A 37 9.19 6.90 -11.94
N ALA A 38 9.31 6.74 -10.63
CA ALA A 38 10.46 6.11 -10.00
C ALA A 38 10.53 4.58 -10.21
N GLY A 39 9.49 3.96 -10.78
CA GLY A 39 9.43 2.51 -11.02
C GLY A 39 9.41 1.67 -9.75
N LEU A 40 8.94 2.24 -8.64
CA LEU A 40 8.90 1.55 -7.35
C LEU A 40 7.75 0.55 -7.29
N ASN A 41 7.90 -0.50 -6.48
CA ASN A 41 6.80 -1.39 -6.17
C ASN A 41 5.76 -0.63 -5.32
N PRO A 42 4.50 -0.48 -5.77
CA PRO A 42 3.54 0.40 -5.11
C PRO A 42 3.12 -0.13 -3.72
N LEU A 43 3.04 -1.45 -3.54
CA LEU A 43 2.68 -2.04 -2.24
C LEU A 43 3.83 -1.87 -1.24
N ASP A 44 5.07 -2.15 -1.66
CA ASP A 44 6.24 -1.95 -0.80
C ASP A 44 6.40 -0.48 -0.41
N HIS A 45 6.20 0.45 -1.35
CA HIS A 45 6.19 1.88 -1.07
C HIS A 45 5.12 2.24 -0.04
N TYR A 46 3.87 1.79 -0.23
CA TYR A 46 2.80 2.08 0.71
C TYR A 46 3.12 1.58 2.12
N LEU A 47 3.56 0.32 2.26
CA LEU A 47 3.83 -0.31 3.55
C LEU A 47 4.94 0.39 4.34
N ARG A 48 5.98 0.88 3.66
CA ARG A 48 7.16 1.49 4.29
C ARG A 48 7.03 3.00 4.50
N HIS A 49 6.43 3.69 3.52
CA HIS A 49 6.46 5.15 3.39
C HIS A 49 5.06 5.73 3.24
N GLY A 50 4.29 5.24 2.26
CA GLY A 50 3.06 5.89 1.82
C GLY A 50 2.03 6.17 2.91
N TRP A 51 1.80 5.23 3.83
CA TRP A 51 0.84 5.46 4.91
C TRP A 51 1.29 6.56 5.89
N LYS A 52 2.60 6.72 6.12
CA LYS A 52 3.17 7.79 6.98
C LYS A 52 3.08 9.15 6.29
N GLU A 53 3.12 9.14 4.97
CA GLU A 53 2.89 10.30 4.11
C GLU A 53 1.40 10.64 3.98
N GLY A 54 0.50 9.84 4.58
CA GLY A 54 -0.94 10.04 4.51
C GLY A 54 -1.57 9.61 3.19
N ARG A 55 -0.85 8.83 2.35
CA ARG A 55 -1.35 8.35 1.06
C ARG A 55 -2.42 7.28 1.24
N ASP A 56 -3.39 7.26 0.35
CA ASP A 56 -4.50 6.31 0.36
C ASP A 56 -4.15 5.08 -0.50
N PRO A 57 -4.31 3.85 0.03
CA PRO A 57 -3.93 2.62 -0.67
C PRO A 57 -4.93 2.20 -1.76
N SER A 58 -6.14 2.75 -1.75
CA SER A 58 -7.19 2.47 -2.74
C SER A 58 -8.24 3.58 -2.73
N ALA A 59 -9.16 3.56 -3.71
CA ALA A 59 -10.31 4.46 -3.73
C ALA A 59 -11.24 4.27 -2.52
N GLY A 60 -11.28 3.07 -1.94
CA GLY A 60 -12.16 2.74 -0.83
C GLY A 60 -11.60 3.12 0.54
N PHE A 61 -10.28 3.19 0.73
CA PHE A 61 -9.70 3.37 2.06
C PHE A 61 -9.01 4.72 2.21
N SER A 62 -9.40 5.48 3.24
CA SER A 62 -8.70 6.71 3.62
C SER A 62 -7.74 6.44 4.79
N THR A 63 -6.44 6.58 4.55
CA THR A 63 -5.40 6.42 5.56
C THR A 63 -5.60 7.43 6.69
N SER A 64 -5.73 8.71 6.35
CA SER A 64 -5.94 9.78 7.32
C SER A 64 -7.30 9.69 8.00
N GLY A 65 -8.37 9.37 7.26
CA GLY A 65 -9.70 9.18 7.81
C GLY A 65 -9.75 8.04 8.85
N TYR A 66 -9.11 6.91 8.54
CA TYR A 66 -9.03 5.79 9.48
C TYR A 66 -8.25 6.16 10.74
N LEU A 67 -7.10 6.81 10.62
CA LEU A 67 -6.31 7.24 11.78
C LEU A 67 -7.04 8.30 12.64
N ALA A 68 -7.76 9.23 12.01
CA ALA A 68 -8.56 10.23 12.72
C ALA A 68 -9.71 9.60 13.52
N ALA A 69 -10.37 8.57 12.95
CA ALA A 69 -11.44 7.85 13.62
C ALA A 69 -10.95 6.85 14.68
N ASN A 70 -9.66 6.49 14.65
CA ASN A 70 -9.08 5.47 15.52
C ASN A 70 -7.80 6.01 16.20
N PRO A 71 -7.94 6.87 17.23
CA PRO A 71 -6.79 7.51 17.89
C PRO A 71 -5.83 6.51 18.55
N ASP A 72 -6.34 5.34 18.98
CA ASP A 72 -5.54 4.23 19.48
C ASP A 72 -4.56 3.70 18.43
N VAL A 73 -5.03 3.56 17.18
CA VAL A 73 -4.20 3.12 16.05
C VAL A 73 -3.20 4.21 15.68
N ALA A 74 -3.64 5.47 15.64
CA ALA A 74 -2.76 6.61 15.40
C ALA A 74 -1.63 6.68 16.44
N ALA A 75 -1.94 6.52 17.72
CA ALA A 75 -0.95 6.52 18.80
C ALA A 75 -0.01 5.30 18.74
N SER A 76 -0.50 4.14 18.24
CA SER A 76 0.32 2.93 18.12
C SER A 76 1.40 3.01 17.03
N GLY A 77 1.24 3.91 16.05
CA GLY A 77 2.14 4.00 14.89
C GLY A 77 2.08 2.80 13.95
N HIS A 78 1.03 1.97 14.03
CA HIS A 78 0.82 0.87 13.10
C HIS A 78 0.30 1.36 11.74
N ASN A 79 0.63 0.62 10.67
CA ASN A 79 0.07 0.87 9.35
C ASN A 79 -1.46 0.70 9.41
N PRO A 80 -2.24 1.72 9.00
CA PRO A 80 -3.69 1.73 9.20
C PRO A 80 -4.42 0.68 8.37
N LEU A 81 -4.00 0.42 7.12
CA LEU A 81 -4.65 -0.62 6.31
C LEU A 81 -4.33 -2.02 6.86
N VAL A 82 -3.09 -2.25 7.32
CA VAL A 82 -2.71 -3.53 7.95
C VAL A 82 -3.49 -3.75 9.24
N HIS A 83 -3.58 -2.72 10.09
CA HIS A 83 -4.39 -2.79 11.31
C HIS A 83 -5.86 -3.07 10.99
N PHE A 84 -6.41 -2.35 10.02
CA PHE A 84 -7.79 -2.52 9.61
C PHE A 84 -8.08 -3.95 9.14
N VAL A 85 -7.24 -4.51 8.26
CA VAL A 85 -7.41 -5.87 7.74
C VAL A 85 -7.27 -6.93 8.83
N ASN A 86 -6.30 -6.79 9.73
CA ASN A 86 -5.99 -7.81 10.72
C ASN A 86 -6.85 -7.73 11.98
N THR A 87 -7.37 -6.55 12.31
CA THR A 87 -8.01 -6.27 13.60
C THR A 87 -9.29 -5.45 13.42
N GLY A 88 -9.21 -4.32 12.72
CA GLY A 88 -10.32 -3.37 12.64
C GLY A 88 -11.61 -3.94 12.04
N LEU A 89 -11.52 -4.84 11.07
CA LEU A 89 -12.70 -5.54 10.52
C LEU A 89 -13.44 -6.38 11.56
N ALA A 90 -12.71 -7.13 12.39
CA ALA A 90 -13.30 -7.96 13.45
C ALA A 90 -13.92 -7.11 14.56
N GLU A 91 -13.40 -5.90 14.78
CA GLU A 91 -13.93 -4.92 15.73
C GLU A 91 -15.08 -4.07 15.15
N GLY A 92 -15.48 -4.30 13.89
CA GLY A 92 -16.56 -3.55 13.24
C GLY A 92 -16.19 -2.10 12.88
N ARG A 93 -14.91 -1.74 12.89
CA ARG A 93 -14.45 -0.41 12.48
C ARG A 93 -14.72 -0.21 11.00
N SER A 94 -15.07 1.01 10.60
CA SER A 94 -15.27 1.37 9.20
C SER A 94 -14.00 2.01 8.63
N GLY A 95 -13.42 1.37 7.61
CA GLY A 95 -12.28 1.90 6.84
C GLY A 95 -12.62 2.33 5.41
N PHE A 96 -13.82 1.99 4.93
CA PHE A 96 -14.14 1.96 3.49
C PHE A 96 -14.93 3.16 2.94
N PHE A 97 -15.23 4.17 3.75
CA PHE A 97 -15.99 5.34 3.28
C PHE A 97 -15.05 6.54 3.13
N LYS A 98 -14.26 6.54 2.06
CA LYS A 98 -13.66 7.78 1.57
C LYS A 98 -14.80 8.65 1.04
N ASP A 99 -15.16 9.71 1.76
CA ASP A 99 -16.11 10.71 1.24
C ASP A 99 -15.58 11.18 -0.13
N PRO A 100 -16.36 11.11 -1.22
CA PRO A 100 -15.96 11.58 -2.54
C PRO A 100 -15.50 13.04 -2.57
N ARG A 101 -15.87 13.84 -1.56
CA ARG A 101 -15.48 15.23 -1.38
C ARG A 101 -14.18 15.40 -0.60
N SER A 102 -13.58 14.34 -0.07
CA SER A 102 -12.25 14.39 0.54
C SER A 102 -11.22 14.48 -0.58
N PRO A 103 -10.59 15.65 -0.81
CA PRO A 103 -9.57 15.76 -1.83
C PRO A 103 -8.43 14.78 -1.51
N ALA A 104 -7.79 14.24 -2.55
CA ALA A 104 -6.59 13.45 -2.40
C ALA A 104 -5.61 14.17 -1.44
N PRO A 105 -4.89 13.43 -0.58
CA PRO A 105 -3.89 14.04 0.29
C PRO A 105 -2.96 14.89 -0.57
N LYS A 106 -2.88 16.19 -0.26
CA LYS A 106 -2.01 17.11 -0.99
C LYS A 106 -0.57 16.58 -0.84
N PRO A 107 0.18 16.38 -1.94
CA PRO A 107 1.62 16.16 -1.80
C PRO A 107 2.19 17.37 -1.06
N ARG A 108 2.97 17.12 0.00
CA ARG A 108 3.74 18.15 0.67
C ARG A 108 4.87 18.61 -0.25
#